data_AF-A0AAU5Q488-F1
#
_entry.id   AF-A0AAU5Q488-F1
#
_cell.length_a   1.000
_cell.length_b   1.000
_cell.length_c   1.000
_cell.angle_alpha   90.00
_cell.angle_beta   90.00
_cell.angle_gamma   90.00
#
_symmetry.space_group_name_H-M   'P 1'
#
loop_
_entity.id
_entity.type
_entity.pdbx_description
1 polymer ?
#
loop_
_entity_poly.entity_id
_entity_poly.type
_entity_poly.pdbx_seq_one_letter_code
_entity_poly.pdbx_strand_id
1 'polypeptide(L)'
;MTPLPIVPYCSTTGPSADGTSTRTHACLGYRYTYRAIEISPNQPPQLKGVAVFDIQAQVLTDTKSKDIKFWSKWIPQPLLPAEPPIVGSIKVKFEPTCDFGCTSTPAHNWDGPMTWNGSYPTDPHDQTGTAMVTWNSALDNFETKGPHDQDRQRSFPIDFYMQIDTSLNGVKRQAVKFGNGTFSARCDVALINNMPPGCVFPAFNPGWVIDPATYPAAAVHATLLTSKLPGAVGHDFSNPLHYLPMTKKGKPQRNRFDRSDQQNRSVVCGRSRATGFVAHDKTAQFDYLLTPKPTNPTPKDKRSCDEYAFNATYQSGGMPKTPNGNPNPFLVSHGEECVQTYEAETSAGKLRLRDDGRYPEPDWTTVKCGQSSMSLEVNSGAMRLFSGFSAANRLLDADGYYVSTGLTAAGCNFLAATVICDAWANGFPVPSPSAVKLSPPRR
;
A
#
# COMPACT_ATOMS: atom_id res chain seq x y z
N MET A 1 -27.72 4.71 -13.13
CA MET A 1 -26.47 4.80 -12.34
C MET A 1 -25.53 5.68 -13.12
N THR A 2 -24.99 6.74 -12.50
CA THR A 2 -23.97 7.60 -13.11
C THR A 2 -22.70 6.76 -13.36
N PRO A 3 -22.03 6.89 -14.51
CA PRO A 3 -20.75 6.20 -14.74
C PRO A 3 -19.78 6.58 -13.63
N LEU A 4 -19.18 5.57 -12.98
CA LEU A 4 -18.11 5.84 -12.02
C LEU A 4 -16.97 6.54 -12.77
N PRO A 5 -16.38 7.62 -12.22
CA PRO A 5 -15.29 8.29 -12.89
C PRO A 5 -14.12 7.32 -13.07
N ILE A 6 -13.61 7.25 -14.30
CA ILE A 6 -12.38 6.55 -14.65
C ILE A 6 -11.27 7.04 -13.72
N VAL A 7 -10.58 6.13 -13.04
CA VAL A 7 -9.48 6.52 -12.14
C VAL A 7 -8.34 7.09 -12.99
N PRO A 8 -7.80 8.30 -12.69
CA PRO A 8 -6.87 9.01 -13.58
C PRO A 8 -5.58 8.27 -13.95
N TYR A 9 -5.15 7.29 -13.15
CA TYR A 9 -3.93 6.51 -13.40
C TYR A 9 -4.18 5.18 -14.14
N CYS A 10 -5.43 4.80 -14.40
CA CYS A 10 -5.72 3.75 -15.37
C CYS A 10 -5.42 4.33 -16.78
N SER A 11 -4.15 4.41 -17.15
CA SER A 11 -3.66 4.97 -18.42
C SER A 11 -4.40 4.34 -19.61
N THR A 12 -4.87 5.19 -20.52
CA THR A 12 -5.49 4.82 -21.80
C THR A 12 -4.46 4.41 -22.88
N THR A 13 -3.17 4.41 -22.55
CA THR A 13 -2.08 4.18 -23.51
C THR A 13 -1.08 3.18 -22.96
N GLY A 14 -1.03 1.98 -23.56
CA GLY A 14 0.09 1.05 -23.43
C GLY A 14 -0.32 -0.43 -23.35
N PRO A 15 0.27 -1.32 -24.18
CA PRO A 15 0.21 -2.75 -23.96
C PRO A 15 1.22 -3.12 -22.87
N SER A 16 0.81 -3.07 -21.62
CA SER A 16 1.52 -3.76 -20.56
C SER A 16 0.49 -4.61 -19.81
N ALA A 17 0.67 -5.92 -19.86
CA ALA A 17 -0.10 -6.89 -19.07
C ALA A 17 0.12 -6.72 -17.54
N ASP A 18 0.74 -5.63 -17.10
CA ASP A 18 1.06 -5.31 -15.72
C ASP A 18 -0.04 -4.39 -15.17
N GLY A 19 -1.02 -5.00 -14.51
CA GLY A 19 -2.07 -4.25 -13.84
C GLY A 19 -1.50 -3.36 -12.73
N THR A 20 -1.96 -2.11 -12.65
CA THR A 20 -1.65 -1.24 -11.50
C THR A 20 -2.77 -1.34 -10.48
N SER A 21 -2.42 -1.31 -9.20
CA SER A 21 -3.40 -1.29 -8.11
C SER A 21 -3.04 -0.27 -7.05
N THR A 22 -4.08 0.27 -6.42
CA THR A 22 -4.03 0.90 -5.10
C THR A 22 -4.76 -0.02 -4.12
N ARG A 23 -4.91 0.44 -2.87
CA ARG A 23 -5.59 -0.35 -1.84
C ARG A 23 -7.03 -0.73 -2.20
N THR A 24 -7.71 0.08 -3.00
CA THR A 24 -9.13 -0.09 -3.33
C THR A 24 -9.45 -0.13 -4.81
N HIS A 25 -8.48 0.06 -5.69
CA HIS A 25 -8.70 0.12 -7.13
C HIS A 25 -7.63 -0.69 -7.86
N ALA A 26 -8.02 -1.41 -8.89
CA ALA A 26 -7.11 -2.14 -9.76
C ALA A 26 -7.51 -1.92 -11.22
N CYS A 27 -6.53 -1.78 -12.11
CA CYS A 27 -6.75 -1.57 -13.54
C CYS A 27 -5.99 -2.61 -14.36
N LEU A 28 -6.64 -3.17 -15.37
CA LEU A 28 -6.06 -4.04 -16.38
C LEU A 28 -6.26 -3.37 -17.75
N GLY A 29 -5.18 -3.28 -18.54
CA GLY A 29 -5.23 -2.84 -19.93
C GLY A 29 -4.46 -3.82 -20.81
N TYR A 30 -5.07 -4.33 -21.87
CA TYR A 30 -4.38 -5.21 -22.81
C TYR A 30 -4.95 -5.11 -24.22
N ARG A 31 -4.08 -5.28 -25.22
CA ARG A 31 -4.47 -5.49 -26.61
C ARG A 31 -4.68 -6.98 -26.85
N TYR A 32 -5.87 -7.35 -27.29
CA TYR A 32 -6.23 -8.72 -27.62
C TYR A 32 -6.37 -8.88 -29.13
N THR A 33 -5.55 -9.77 -29.69
CA THR A 33 -5.65 -10.19 -31.10
C THR A 33 -6.35 -11.54 -31.16
N TYR A 34 -7.60 -11.54 -31.63
CA TYR A 34 -8.34 -12.74 -31.95
C TYR A 34 -7.95 -13.23 -33.35
N ARG A 35 -7.56 -14.50 -33.47
CA ARG A 35 -7.26 -15.17 -34.75
C ARG A 35 -8.27 -16.29 -34.98
N ALA A 36 -9.16 -16.10 -35.93
CA ALA A 36 -10.12 -17.10 -36.36
C ALA A 36 -9.39 -18.19 -37.17
N ILE A 37 -9.13 -19.33 -36.55
CA ILE A 37 -8.41 -20.45 -37.17
C ILE A 37 -9.40 -21.59 -37.41
N GLU A 38 -9.54 -22.01 -38.67
CA GLU A 38 -10.22 -23.24 -39.03
C GLU A 38 -9.29 -24.44 -38.78
N ILE A 39 -9.82 -25.45 -38.09
CA ILE A 39 -9.11 -26.72 -37.83
C ILE A 39 -9.95 -27.84 -38.44
N SER A 40 -9.46 -28.38 -39.54
CA SER A 40 -10.08 -29.51 -40.26
C SER A 40 -9.24 -30.78 -40.09
N PRO A 41 -9.85 -31.97 -40.02
CA PRO A 41 -9.11 -33.23 -39.99
C PRO A 41 -8.19 -33.34 -41.22
N ASN A 42 -6.93 -33.72 -41.01
CA ASN A 42 -5.93 -33.96 -42.07
C ASN A 42 -5.59 -32.76 -42.96
N GLN A 43 -5.87 -31.52 -42.53
CA GLN A 43 -5.44 -30.30 -43.21
C GLN A 43 -4.67 -29.37 -42.25
N PRO A 44 -3.71 -28.57 -42.76
CA PRO A 44 -3.05 -27.56 -41.93
C PRO A 44 -4.07 -26.51 -41.44
N PRO A 45 -3.89 -25.96 -40.22
CA PRO A 45 -4.76 -24.90 -39.72
C PRO A 45 -4.78 -23.70 -40.66
N GLN A 46 -5.98 -23.19 -40.98
CA GLN A 46 -6.13 -22.05 -41.89
C GLN A 46 -6.60 -20.81 -41.13
N LEU A 47 -5.87 -19.70 -41.27
CA LEU A 47 -6.31 -18.39 -40.78
C LEU A 47 -7.44 -17.86 -41.67
N LYS A 48 -8.64 -17.69 -41.09
CA LYS A 48 -9.83 -17.20 -41.79
C LYS A 48 -10.09 -15.71 -41.55
N GLY A 49 -9.58 -15.16 -40.45
CA GLY A 49 -9.77 -13.76 -40.13
C GLY A 49 -9.09 -13.36 -38.82
N VAL A 50 -8.89 -12.07 -38.64
CA VAL A 50 -8.30 -11.44 -37.45
C VAL A 50 -9.18 -10.29 -37.00
N ALA A 51 -9.36 -10.16 -35.68
CA ALA A 51 -9.92 -8.98 -35.05
C ALA A 51 -9.01 -8.55 -33.90
N VAL A 52 -8.84 -7.25 -33.71
CA VAL A 52 -8.01 -6.69 -32.64
C VAL A 52 -8.88 -5.78 -31.79
N PHE A 53 -8.78 -5.94 -30.47
CA PHE A 53 -9.47 -5.10 -29.49
C PHE A 53 -8.47 -4.58 -28.46
N ASP A 54 -8.58 -3.31 -28.10
CA ASP A 54 -8.04 -2.81 -26.85
C ASP A 54 -9.09 -2.98 -25.76
N ILE A 55 -8.69 -3.62 -24.66
CA ILE A 55 -9.58 -3.97 -23.55
C ILE A 55 -9.06 -3.28 -22.31
N GLN A 56 -9.93 -2.54 -21.65
CA GLN A 56 -9.70 -1.91 -20.36
C GLN A 56 -10.66 -2.51 -19.36
N ALA A 57 -10.17 -2.89 -18.19
CA ALA A 57 -10.99 -3.36 -17.08
C ALA A 57 -10.53 -2.72 -15.78
N GLN A 58 -11.48 -2.35 -14.93
CA GLN A 58 -11.25 -1.77 -13.62
C GLN A 58 -12.02 -2.57 -12.58
N VAL A 59 -11.39 -2.77 -11.43
CA VAL A 59 -11.99 -3.42 -10.27
C VAL A 59 -11.88 -2.47 -9.09
N LEU A 60 -13.01 -2.14 -8.49
CA LEU A 60 -13.10 -1.28 -7.32
C LEU A 60 -13.59 -2.11 -6.14
N THR A 61 -12.85 -2.04 -5.04
CA THR A 61 -13.24 -2.53 -3.72
C THR A 61 -13.50 -1.35 -2.80
N ASP A 62 -14.14 -1.59 -1.66
CA ASP A 62 -14.47 -0.55 -0.69
C ASP A 62 -14.11 -1.03 0.71
N THR A 63 -13.37 -0.20 1.46
CA THR A 63 -12.97 -0.54 2.83
C THR A 63 -14.15 -0.66 3.80
N LYS A 64 -15.36 -0.27 3.39
CA LYS A 64 -16.60 -0.28 4.18
C LYS A 64 -17.78 -0.95 3.46
N SER A 65 -17.57 -1.60 2.31
CA SER A 65 -18.61 -2.38 1.64
C SER A 65 -18.12 -3.76 1.22
N LYS A 66 -19.06 -4.72 1.18
CA LYS A 66 -18.85 -6.05 0.62
C LYS A 66 -18.90 -6.07 -0.92
N ASP A 67 -19.25 -4.94 -1.52
CA ASP A 67 -19.40 -4.83 -2.97
C ASP A 67 -18.05 -4.67 -3.66
N ILE A 68 -17.91 -5.42 -4.75
CA ILE A 68 -16.81 -5.31 -5.71
C ILE A 68 -17.44 -4.87 -7.02
N LYS A 69 -16.97 -3.75 -7.54
CA LYS A 69 -17.52 -3.12 -8.74
C LYS A 69 -16.54 -3.30 -9.89
N PHE A 70 -17.08 -3.59 -11.05
CA PHE A 70 -16.33 -3.81 -12.27
C PHE A 70 -16.77 -2.80 -13.31
N TRP A 71 -15.81 -2.30 -14.06
CA TRP A 71 -16.04 -1.51 -15.25
C TRP A 71 -15.13 -2.03 -16.35
N SER A 72 -15.63 -2.15 -17.57
CA SER A 72 -14.86 -2.63 -18.70
C SER A 72 -15.16 -1.83 -19.95
N LYS A 73 -14.17 -1.64 -20.83
CA LYS A 73 -14.32 -1.02 -22.13
C LYS A 73 -13.61 -1.83 -23.21
N TRP A 74 -14.26 -1.98 -24.35
CA TRP A 74 -13.77 -2.66 -25.54
C TRP A 74 -13.73 -1.70 -26.72
N ILE A 75 -12.59 -1.64 -27.40
CA ILE A 75 -12.33 -0.70 -28.50
C ILE A 75 -11.74 -1.49 -29.68
N PRO A 76 -12.45 -1.68 -30.80
CA PRO A 76 -11.90 -2.30 -32.01
C PRO A 76 -10.69 -1.50 -32.52
N GLN A 77 -9.65 -2.21 -32.95
CA GLN A 77 -8.40 -1.61 -33.43
C GLN A 77 -8.12 -2.00 -34.89
N PRO A 78 -7.40 -1.14 -35.64
CA PRO A 78 -6.90 -1.49 -36.97
C PRO A 78 -6.08 -2.78 -36.97
N LEU A 79 -6.26 -3.56 -38.05
CA LEU A 79 -5.45 -4.75 -38.32
C LEU A 79 -4.08 -4.36 -38.87
N LEU A 80 -3.13 -5.30 -38.79
CA LEU A 80 -1.88 -5.16 -39.52
C LEU A 80 -2.13 -5.31 -41.04
N PRO A 81 -1.34 -4.64 -41.92
CA PRO A 81 -1.62 -4.58 -43.37
C PRO A 81 -1.78 -5.91 -44.12
N ALA A 82 -1.32 -7.03 -43.55
CA ALA A 82 -1.37 -8.36 -44.17
C ALA A 82 -2.40 -9.31 -43.51
N GLU A 83 -3.15 -8.86 -42.51
CA GLU A 83 -4.09 -9.72 -41.78
C GLU A 83 -5.47 -9.71 -42.43
N PRO A 84 -6.07 -10.87 -42.75
CA PRO A 84 -7.42 -10.92 -43.30
C PRO A 84 -8.43 -10.47 -42.23
N PRO A 85 -9.34 -9.52 -42.52
CA PRO A 85 -10.40 -9.16 -41.57
C PRO A 85 -11.44 -10.28 -41.46
N ILE A 86 -12.11 -10.36 -40.31
CA ILE A 86 -13.31 -11.17 -40.18
C ILE A 86 -14.44 -10.43 -40.90
N VAL A 87 -15.10 -11.12 -41.83
CA VAL A 87 -16.31 -10.65 -42.51
C VAL A 87 -17.51 -11.39 -41.91
N GLY A 88 -18.44 -10.65 -41.30
CA GLY A 88 -19.58 -11.19 -40.57
C GLY A 88 -19.48 -10.97 -39.06
N SER A 89 -20.33 -11.63 -38.26
CA SER A 89 -20.47 -11.30 -36.84
C SER A 89 -19.28 -11.80 -36.01
N ILE A 90 -18.79 -10.95 -35.10
CA ILE A 90 -17.91 -11.29 -33.98
C ILE A 90 -18.72 -11.07 -32.70
N LYS A 91 -19.02 -12.12 -31.96
CA LYS A 91 -19.76 -12.05 -30.69
C LYS A 91 -18.80 -12.29 -29.54
N VAL A 92 -18.80 -11.39 -28.56
CA VAL A 92 -17.93 -11.50 -27.39
C VAL A 92 -18.79 -11.63 -26.14
N LYS A 93 -18.43 -12.56 -25.27
CA LYS A 93 -18.87 -12.60 -23.88
C LYS A 93 -17.65 -12.29 -23.02
N PHE A 94 -17.72 -11.23 -22.22
CA PHE A 94 -16.66 -10.84 -21.30
C PHE A 94 -17.26 -10.59 -19.93
N GLU A 95 -16.95 -11.43 -18.96
CA GLU A 95 -17.57 -11.38 -17.64
C GLU A 95 -16.53 -11.48 -16.53
N PRO A 96 -16.71 -10.78 -15.40
CA PRO A 96 -15.92 -11.07 -14.21
C PRO A 96 -16.22 -12.50 -13.78
N THR A 97 -15.28 -13.12 -13.08
CA THR A 97 -15.53 -14.37 -12.37
C THR A 97 -15.32 -14.15 -10.89
N CYS A 98 -16.23 -14.71 -10.09
CA CYS A 98 -16.04 -14.82 -8.66
C CYS A 98 -15.96 -16.30 -8.30
N ASP A 99 -14.74 -16.76 -8.00
CA ASP A 99 -14.45 -18.18 -7.77
C ASP A 99 -15.04 -18.68 -6.43
N PHE A 100 -15.42 -17.80 -5.50
CA PHE A 100 -16.06 -18.20 -4.24
C PHE A 100 -16.81 -17.07 -3.54
N GLY A 101 -17.93 -17.43 -2.88
CA GLY A 101 -18.47 -16.63 -1.78
C GLY A 101 -19.25 -15.39 -2.23
N CYS A 102 -19.63 -15.28 -3.49
CA CYS A 102 -20.41 -14.18 -4.01
C CYS A 102 -21.91 -14.50 -4.06
N THR A 103 -22.75 -13.49 -3.85
CA THR A 103 -24.23 -13.65 -3.83
C THR A 103 -24.83 -14.06 -5.17
N SER A 104 -24.12 -13.83 -6.27
CA SER A 104 -24.57 -14.12 -7.63
C SER A 104 -23.40 -14.32 -8.58
N THR A 105 -23.66 -14.93 -9.73
CA THR A 105 -22.71 -14.94 -10.85
C THR A 105 -22.57 -13.51 -11.41
N PRO A 106 -21.35 -12.93 -11.42
CA PRO A 106 -21.12 -11.64 -12.06
C PRO A 106 -21.58 -11.63 -13.52
N ALA A 107 -22.26 -10.55 -13.93
CA ALA A 107 -22.55 -10.27 -15.32
C ALA A 107 -22.48 -8.75 -15.56
N HIS A 108 -21.80 -8.33 -16.63
CA HIS A 108 -21.75 -6.96 -17.07
C HIS A 108 -23.10 -6.57 -17.68
N ASN A 109 -23.59 -5.42 -17.24
CA ASN A 109 -24.59 -4.65 -17.94
C ASN A 109 -23.86 -3.76 -18.97
N TRP A 110 -23.84 -4.19 -20.23
CA TRP A 110 -23.24 -3.47 -21.35
C TRP A 110 -24.16 -2.36 -21.87
N ASP A 111 -23.57 -1.26 -22.35
CA ASP A 111 -24.28 -0.13 -22.96
C ASP A 111 -24.76 -0.39 -24.40
N GLY A 112 -24.40 -1.55 -24.95
CA GLY A 112 -24.88 -2.07 -26.22
C GLY A 112 -24.61 -3.56 -26.39
N PRO A 113 -24.93 -4.13 -27.57
CA PRO A 113 -24.63 -5.52 -27.86
C PRO A 113 -23.12 -5.72 -27.98
N MET A 114 -22.58 -6.72 -27.28
CA MET A 114 -21.20 -7.19 -27.46
C MET A 114 -21.05 -7.99 -28.76
N THR A 115 -21.40 -7.39 -29.89
CA THR A 115 -21.37 -7.99 -31.21
C THR A 115 -20.98 -6.97 -32.26
N TRP A 116 -19.92 -7.26 -33.02
CA TRP A 116 -19.43 -6.44 -34.13
C TRP A 116 -19.74 -7.09 -35.46
N ASN A 117 -20.13 -6.29 -36.46
CA ASN A 117 -20.36 -6.76 -37.83
C ASN A 117 -19.05 -6.74 -38.66
N GLY A 118 -18.06 -7.48 -38.19
CA GLY A 118 -16.76 -7.64 -38.83
C GLY A 118 -15.65 -6.90 -38.09
N SER A 119 -14.42 -7.12 -38.53
CA SER A 119 -13.26 -6.42 -37.96
C SER A 119 -13.24 -4.95 -38.36
N TYR A 120 -12.57 -4.13 -37.56
CA TYR A 120 -12.26 -2.73 -37.91
C TYR A 120 -11.65 -2.65 -39.32
N PRO A 121 -12.01 -1.64 -40.15
CA PRO A 121 -12.91 -0.51 -39.85
C PRO A 121 -14.39 -0.79 -40.10
N THR A 122 -14.77 -2.01 -40.48
CA THR A 122 -16.15 -2.37 -40.86
C THR A 122 -17.15 -2.02 -39.76
N ASP A 123 -16.78 -2.32 -38.51
CA ASP A 123 -17.56 -1.95 -37.35
C ASP A 123 -16.64 -1.41 -36.23
N PRO A 124 -16.53 -0.08 -36.08
CA PRO A 124 -15.59 0.55 -35.16
C PRO A 124 -16.21 0.91 -33.80
N HIS A 125 -17.43 0.45 -33.49
CA HIS A 125 -18.09 0.89 -32.26
C HIS A 125 -17.41 0.36 -31.00
N ASP A 126 -17.38 1.19 -29.96
CA ASP A 126 -16.89 0.81 -28.63
C ASP A 126 -18.03 0.25 -27.79
N GLN A 127 -17.69 -0.58 -26.79
CA GLN A 127 -18.64 -1.08 -25.80
C GLN A 127 -18.12 -0.83 -24.39
N THR A 128 -19.00 -0.40 -23.49
CA THR A 128 -18.69 -0.19 -22.07
C THR A 128 -19.66 -0.97 -21.20
N GLY A 129 -19.14 -1.67 -20.19
CA GLY A 129 -19.94 -2.50 -19.31
C GLY A 129 -19.62 -2.24 -17.86
N THR A 130 -20.63 -2.40 -17.00
CA THR A 130 -20.43 -2.40 -15.54
C THR A 130 -21.01 -3.65 -14.93
N ALA A 131 -20.32 -4.25 -13.97
CA ALA A 131 -20.85 -5.33 -13.14
C ALA A 131 -20.66 -4.99 -11.67
N MET A 132 -21.43 -5.64 -10.81
CA MET A 132 -21.22 -5.60 -9.37
C MET A 132 -21.43 -6.98 -8.79
N VAL A 133 -20.60 -7.33 -7.83
CA VAL A 133 -20.72 -8.56 -7.07
C VAL A 133 -20.61 -8.24 -5.59
N THR A 134 -21.46 -8.84 -4.78
CA THR A 134 -21.42 -8.67 -3.33
C THR A 134 -20.84 -9.93 -2.70
N TRP A 135 -19.81 -9.77 -1.87
CA TRP A 135 -19.29 -10.86 -1.05
C TRP A 135 -20.30 -11.25 0.03
N ASN A 136 -20.62 -12.53 0.07
CA ASN A 136 -21.51 -13.15 1.05
C ASN A 136 -20.72 -13.70 2.23
N SER A 137 -20.47 -12.83 3.21
CA SER A 137 -19.76 -13.20 4.45
C SER A 137 -20.44 -14.31 5.28
N ALA A 138 -21.73 -14.61 5.04
CA ALA A 138 -22.42 -15.67 5.76
C ALA A 138 -21.90 -17.07 5.39
N LEU A 139 -21.35 -17.24 4.18
CA LEU A 139 -20.77 -18.52 3.73
C LEU A 139 -19.46 -18.87 4.44
N ASP A 140 -18.81 -17.89 5.06
CA ASP A 140 -17.52 -18.06 5.73
C ASP A 140 -17.65 -18.35 7.25
N ASN A 141 -18.87 -18.31 7.81
CA ASN A 141 -19.18 -18.64 9.21
C ASN A 141 -18.30 -17.91 10.26
N PHE A 142 -17.93 -16.67 9.99
CA PHE A 142 -17.03 -15.90 10.87
C PHE A 142 -17.56 -15.64 12.29
N GLU A 143 -18.87 -15.75 12.51
CA GLU A 143 -19.48 -15.57 13.84
C GLU A 143 -19.00 -16.61 14.86
N THR A 144 -18.49 -17.75 14.38
CA THR A 144 -17.91 -18.82 15.22
C THR A 144 -16.40 -18.70 15.39
N LYS A 145 -15.77 -17.72 14.74
CA LYS A 145 -14.31 -17.56 14.68
C LYS A 145 -13.82 -16.62 15.78
N GLY A 146 -12.57 -16.84 16.19
CA GLY A 146 -11.89 -16.04 17.21
C GLY A 146 -11.70 -14.56 16.78
N PRO A 147 -11.12 -13.73 17.66
CA PRO A 147 -10.94 -12.31 17.39
C PRO A 147 -9.82 -12.00 16.37
N HIS A 148 -9.06 -13.01 15.96
CA HIS A 148 -7.88 -12.84 15.11
C HIS A 148 -8.27 -12.49 13.67
N ASP A 149 -7.59 -11.51 13.09
CA ASP A 149 -7.88 -11.04 11.74
C ASP A 149 -7.77 -12.16 10.71
N GLN A 150 -6.80 -13.07 10.89
CA GLN A 150 -6.59 -14.22 10.02
C GLN A 150 -7.80 -15.17 9.93
N ASP A 151 -8.61 -15.24 10.99
CA ASP A 151 -9.78 -16.11 11.05
C ASP A 151 -11.04 -15.41 10.52
N ARG A 152 -10.95 -14.11 10.23
CA ARG A 152 -12.08 -13.23 9.89
C ARG A 152 -11.94 -12.58 8.51
N GLN A 153 -11.04 -13.11 7.69
CA GLN A 153 -10.74 -12.65 6.34
C GLN A 153 -10.79 -13.79 5.34
N ARG A 154 -10.98 -13.44 4.07
CA ARG A 154 -10.81 -14.35 2.94
C ARG A 154 -10.20 -13.60 1.76
N SER A 155 -9.17 -14.19 1.17
CA SER A 155 -8.58 -13.72 -0.08
C SER A 155 -9.01 -14.60 -1.25
N PHE A 156 -9.22 -14.00 -2.41
CA PHE A 156 -9.60 -14.70 -3.63
C PHE A 156 -9.12 -13.95 -4.88
N PRO A 157 -8.82 -14.67 -5.97
CA PRO A 157 -8.46 -14.03 -7.23
C PRO A 157 -9.66 -13.30 -7.82
N ILE A 158 -9.38 -12.16 -8.46
CA ILE A 158 -10.31 -11.48 -9.34
C ILE A 158 -9.85 -11.73 -10.78
N ASP A 159 -10.71 -12.42 -11.52
CA ASP A 159 -10.43 -12.92 -12.86
C ASP A 159 -11.54 -12.48 -13.84
N PHE A 160 -11.27 -12.59 -15.14
CA PHE A 160 -12.25 -12.35 -16.19
C PHE A 160 -12.35 -13.55 -17.12
N TYR A 161 -13.56 -13.96 -17.46
CA TYR A 161 -13.85 -14.95 -18.47
C TYR A 161 -14.19 -14.28 -19.79
N MET A 162 -13.56 -14.73 -20.87
CA MET A 162 -13.85 -14.28 -22.22
C MET A 162 -14.15 -15.43 -23.14
N GLN A 163 -15.15 -15.24 -24.00
CA GLN A 163 -15.49 -16.14 -25.08
C GLN A 163 -15.76 -15.33 -26.34
N ILE A 164 -15.16 -15.75 -27.45
CA ILE A 164 -15.39 -15.14 -28.76
C ILE A 164 -15.93 -16.21 -29.72
N ASP A 165 -17.05 -15.85 -30.36
CA ASP A 165 -17.73 -16.62 -31.40
C ASP A 165 -17.75 -15.80 -32.69
N THR A 166 -17.64 -16.46 -33.86
CA THR A 166 -17.77 -15.78 -35.16
C THR A 166 -18.77 -16.50 -36.07
N SER A 167 -19.22 -15.81 -37.11
CA SER A 167 -20.03 -16.42 -38.17
C SER A 167 -19.22 -17.15 -39.26
N LEU A 168 -17.90 -17.31 -39.07
CA LEU A 168 -17.04 -17.97 -40.06
C LEU A 168 -17.21 -19.49 -40.00
N ASN A 169 -17.44 -20.10 -41.15
CA ASN A 169 -17.57 -21.55 -41.26
C ASN A 169 -16.28 -22.26 -40.86
N GLY A 170 -16.40 -23.38 -40.13
CA GLY A 170 -15.27 -24.21 -39.71
C GLY A 170 -14.43 -23.64 -38.56
N VAL A 171 -14.70 -22.41 -38.12
CA VAL A 171 -14.01 -21.79 -36.98
C VAL A 171 -14.68 -22.21 -35.67
N LYS A 172 -13.90 -22.76 -34.75
CA LYS A 172 -14.40 -23.12 -33.41
C LYS A 172 -14.41 -21.89 -32.50
N ARG A 173 -15.39 -21.87 -31.59
CA ARG A 173 -15.44 -20.97 -30.44
C ARG A 173 -14.11 -20.96 -29.69
N GLN A 174 -13.62 -19.78 -29.33
CA GLN A 174 -12.48 -19.64 -28.42
C GLN A 174 -12.96 -19.15 -27.07
N ALA A 175 -12.51 -19.79 -26.00
CA ALA A 175 -12.71 -19.34 -24.63
C ALA A 175 -11.35 -19.18 -23.95
N VAL A 176 -11.19 -18.08 -23.21
CA VAL A 176 -9.98 -17.74 -22.47
C VAL A 176 -10.41 -17.27 -21.08
N LYS A 177 -9.82 -17.85 -20.03
CA LYS A 177 -9.88 -17.28 -18.69
C LYS A 177 -8.65 -16.38 -18.52
N PHE A 178 -8.87 -15.09 -18.32
CA PHE A 178 -7.86 -14.16 -17.81
C PHE A 178 -7.76 -14.41 -16.31
N GLY A 179 -6.95 -15.42 -15.95
CA GLY A 179 -7.33 -16.30 -14.85
C GLY A 179 -6.27 -16.70 -13.84
N ASN A 180 -5.03 -16.20 -13.94
CA ASN A 180 -4.04 -16.47 -12.90
C ASN A 180 -3.89 -15.29 -11.95
N GLY A 181 -5.00 -14.86 -11.34
CA GLY A 181 -4.97 -13.98 -10.17
C GLY A 181 -4.38 -12.61 -10.46
N THR A 182 -4.80 -11.98 -11.58
CA THR A 182 -4.36 -10.64 -11.98
C THR A 182 -4.39 -9.67 -10.81
N PHE A 183 -5.45 -9.76 -9.98
CA PHE A 183 -5.51 -9.15 -8.66
C PHE A 183 -6.00 -10.17 -7.64
N SER A 184 -5.50 -10.09 -6.41
CA SER A 184 -6.07 -10.81 -5.28
C SER A 184 -6.81 -9.81 -4.40
N ALA A 185 -8.13 -9.96 -4.27
CA ALA A 185 -8.91 -9.18 -3.33
C ALA A 185 -8.97 -9.91 -1.99
N ARG A 186 -9.02 -9.17 -0.89
CA ARG A 186 -9.38 -9.67 0.42
C ARG A 186 -10.63 -8.98 0.88
N CYS A 187 -11.64 -9.75 1.30
CA CYS A 187 -12.77 -9.26 2.07
C CYS A 187 -12.72 -9.80 3.49
N ASP A 188 -13.15 -9.00 4.47
CA ASP A 188 -13.09 -9.39 5.87
C ASP A 188 -14.20 -8.75 6.71
N VAL A 189 -14.41 -9.32 7.90
CA VAL A 189 -15.30 -8.81 8.95
C VAL A 189 -14.51 -8.49 10.23
N ALA A 190 -13.24 -8.10 10.09
CA ALA A 190 -12.34 -7.86 11.20
C ALA A 190 -12.84 -6.73 12.13
N LEU A 191 -12.42 -6.78 13.39
CA LEU A 191 -12.84 -5.83 14.44
C LEU A 191 -12.07 -4.51 14.38
N ILE A 192 -12.09 -3.84 13.22
CA ILE A 192 -11.42 -2.56 13.01
C ILE A 192 -12.34 -1.43 13.49
N ASN A 193 -12.27 -1.02 14.75
CA ASN A 193 -13.03 0.13 15.27
C ASN A 193 -14.54 0.14 14.87
N ASN A 194 -15.20 -1.01 14.91
CA ASN A 194 -16.61 -1.20 14.49
C ASN A 194 -16.90 -0.83 13.02
N MET A 195 -15.89 -0.84 12.15
CA MET A 195 -16.11 -0.69 10.71
C MET A 195 -16.99 -1.82 10.17
N PRO A 196 -17.87 -1.54 9.21
CA PRO A 196 -18.60 -2.59 8.51
C PRO A 196 -17.63 -3.51 7.75
N PRO A 197 -18.11 -4.69 7.32
CA PRO A 197 -17.38 -5.54 6.39
C PRO A 197 -16.89 -4.78 5.16
N GLY A 198 -15.70 -5.12 4.67
CA GLY A 198 -15.05 -4.39 3.59
C GLY A 198 -14.09 -5.27 2.80
N CYS A 199 -13.71 -4.78 1.62
CA CYS A 199 -12.77 -5.44 0.73
C CYS A 199 -11.62 -4.49 0.33
N VAL A 200 -10.43 -5.05 0.10
CA VAL A 200 -9.22 -4.34 -0.34
C VAL A 200 -8.36 -5.23 -1.25
N PHE A 201 -7.37 -4.64 -1.91
CA PHE A 201 -6.24 -5.35 -2.51
C PHE A 201 -5.06 -5.37 -1.51
N PRO A 202 -4.86 -6.47 -0.75
CA PRO A 202 -3.90 -6.49 0.36
C PRO A 202 -2.44 -6.43 -0.09
N ALA A 203 -2.15 -6.80 -1.34
CA ALA A 203 -0.79 -6.72 -1.92
C ALA A 203 -0.31 -5.26 -2.10
N PHE A 204 -1.22 -4.30 -2.11
CA PHE A 204 -0.84 -2.89 -2.11
C PHE A 204 -0.47 -2.43 -0.70
N ASN A 205 0.79 -2.02 -0.53
CA ASN A 205 1.34 -1.45 0.70
C ASN A 205 1.17 0.08 0.69
N PRO A 206 0.24 0.66 1.47
CA PRO A 206 0.07 2.11 1.52
C PRO A 206 1.21 2.81 2.28
N GLY A 207 1.49 4.05 1.90
CA GLY A 207 2.47 4.91 2.59
C GLY A 207 1.85 5.70 3.74
N TRP A 208 2.39 5.55 4.94
CA TRP A 208 2.12 6.40 6.10
C TRP A 208 3.01 7.65 6.05
N VAL A 209 2.42 8.83 6.11
CA VAL A 209 3.17 10.09 6.00
C VAL A 209 3.48 10.65 7.39
N ILE A 210 4.77 10.85 7.67
CA ILE A 210 5.22 11.69 8.79
C ILE A 210 5.64 13.03 8.20
N ASP A 211 4.88 14.08 8.51
CA ASP A 211 5.15 15.43 8.01
C ASP A 211 6.44 16.00 8.65
N PRO A 212 7.52 16.19 7.87
CA PRO A 212 8.77 16.72 8.40
C PRO A 212 8.70 18.20 8.79
N ALA A 213 7.70 18.96 8.32
CA ALA A 213 7.52 20.34 8.72
C ALA A 213 6.95 20.45 10.14
N THR A 214 6.03 19.55 10.49
CA THR A 214 5.39 19.53 11.82
C THR A 214 6.17 18.69 12.83
N TYR A 215 6.78 17.57 12.39
CA TYR A 215 7.45 16.60 13.27
C TYR A 215 8.87 16.24 12.78
N PRO A 216 9.79 17.23 12.69
CA PRO A 216 11.07 17.08 12.02
C PRO A 216 11.97 15.98 12.64
N ALA A 217 12.10 15.91 13.96
CA ALA A 217 12.97 14.92 14.59
C ALA A 217 12.46 13.48 14.38
N ALA A 218 11.15 13.25 14.48
CA ALA A 218 10.53 11.96 14.19
C ALA A 218 10.70 11.56 12.71
N ALA A 219 10.50 12.51 11.78
CA ALA A 219 10.70 12.27 10.35
C ALA A 219 12.16 11.93 10.02
N VAL A 220 13.11 12.67 10.57
CA VAL A 220 14.55 12.42 10.38
C VAL A 220 14.94 11.07 10.99
N HIS A 221 14.45 10.73 12.19
CA HIS A 221 14.70 9.44 12.83
C HIS A 221 14.17 8.30 11.96
N ALA A 222 12.88 8.31 11.60
CA ALA A 222 12.29 7.29 10.74
C ALA A 222 13.03 7.16 9.40
N THR A 223 13.40 8.28 8.75
CA THR A 223 14.12 8.24 7.47
C THR A 223 15.54 7.66 7.62
N LEU A 224 16.26 8.03 8.68
CA LEU A 224 17.58 7.46 8.97
C LEU A 224 17.49 5.93 9.11
N LEU A 225 16.53 5.43 9.89
CA LEU A 225 16.42 4.00 10.17
C LEU A 225 15.90 3.23 8.95
N THR A 226 14.89 3.73 8.23
CA THR A 226 14.47 3.13 6.95
C THR A 226 15.61 3.03 5.93
N SER A 227 16.55 3.99 5.94
CA SER A 227 17.67 4.02 4.99
C SER A 227 18.83 3.12 5.38
N LYS A 228 19.05 2.87 6.69
CA LYS A 228 20.25 2.19 7.18
C LYS A 228 20.02 0.84 7.85
N LEU A 229 18.80 0.52 8.31
CA LEU A 229 18.53 -0.80 8.88
C LEU A 229 18.67 -1.90 7.81
N PRO A 230 19.14 -3.10 8.18
CA PRO A 230 19.21 -4.24 7.26
C PRO A 230 17.88 -4.49 6.55
N GLY A 231 17.92 -4.60 5.22
CA GLY A 231 16.74 -4.83 4.39
C GLY A 231 15.84 -3.60 4.16
N ALA A 232 16.30 -2.39 4.50
CA ALA A 232 15.59 -1.13 4.26
C ALA A 232 14.12 -1.15 4.74
N VAL A 233 13.90 -1.75 5.91
CA VAL A 233 12.55 -2.05 6.40
C VAL A 233 11.72 -0.77 6.60
N GLY A 234 10.56 -0.74 5.94
CA GLY A 234 9.62 0.38 5.91
C GLY A 234 9.99 1.52 4.97
N HIS A 235 11.02 1.38 4.14
CA HIS A 235 11.48 2.46 3.25
C HIS A 235 10.53 2.74 2.09
N ASP A 236 9.99 1.70 1.49
CA ASP A 236 9.20 1.80 0.26
C ASP A 236 8.17 0.67 0.13
N PHE A 237 7.46 0.69 -0.99
CA PHE A 237 6.44 -0.30 -1.33
C PHE A 237 6.97 -1.75 -1.33
N SER A 238 8.21 -1.98 -1.75
CA SER A 238 8.83 -3.30 -1.86
C SER A 238 9.43 -3.79 -0.55
N ASN A 239 9.76 -2.88 0.37
CA ASN A 239 10.34 -3.16 1.66
C ASN A 239 9.42 -2.67 2.81
N PRO A 240 8.21 -3.22 2.98
CA PRO A 240 7.24 -2.69 3.95
C PRO A 240 7.54 -3.11 5.40
N LEU A 241 7.03 -2.31 6.34
CA LEU A 241 6.70 -2.76 7.69
C LEU A 241 5.43 -3.61 7.64
N HIS A 242 5.33 -4.63 8.49
CA HIS A 242 4.10 -5.42 8.63
C HIS A 242 3.36 -4.98 9.89
N TYR A 243 2.10 -4.61 9.72
CA TYR A 243 1.25 -4.09 10.78
C TYR A 243 0.98 -5.14 11.85
N LEU A 244 1.21 -4.75 13.10
CA LEU A 244 0.74 -5.46 14.28
C LEU A 244 -0.43 -4.65 14.86
N PRO A 245 -1.67 -5.15 14.81
CA PRO A 245 -2.84 -4.44 15.30
C PRO A 245 -2.69 -3.95 16.74
N MET A 246 -2.76 -2.63 16.91
CA MET A 246 -2.70 -2.00 18.22
C MET A 246 -3.88 -2.44 19.09
N THR A 247 -3.61 -2.82 20.34
CA THR A 247 -4.66 -3.26 21.25
C THR A 247 -5.17 -2.08 22.06
N LYS A 248 -6.50 -1.93 22.12
CA LYS A 248 -7.12 -1.11 23.17
C LYS A 248 -7.23 -1.95 24.45
N LYS A 249 -6.96 -1.33 25.60
CA LYS A 249 -7.14 -1.97 26.91
C LYS A 249 -8.53 -2.62 27.00
N GLY A 250 -8.58 -3.89 27.42
CA GLY A 250 -9.83 -4.64 27.56
C GLY A 250 -10.48 -5.10 26.24
N LYS A 251 -9.79 -4.98 25.10
CA LYS A 251 -10.21 -5.58 23.83
C LYS A 251 -9.36 -6.82 23.51
N PRO A 252 -9.95 -7.85 22.88
CA PRO A 252 -9.18 -9.00 22.40
C PRO A 252 -8.10 -8.57 21.41
N GLN A 253 -7.03 -9.36 21.37
CA GLN A 253 -5.98 -9.21 20.38
C GLN A 253 -6.47 -9.63 19.01
N ARG A 254 -6.06 -8.89 17.99
CA ARG A 254 -6.40 -9.18 16.59
C ARG A 254 -5.30 -9.93 15.85
N ASN A 255 -4.08 -9.92 16.38
CA ASN A 255 -2.99 -10.71 15.83
C ASN A 255 -3.01 -12.13 16.38
N ARG A 256 -2.50 -13.06 15.56
CA ARG A 256 -2.48 -14.50 15.87
C ARG A 256 -1.59 -14.92 17.04
N PHE A 257 -0.80 -13.99 17.59
CA PHE A 257 0.14 -14.25 18.69
C PHE A 257 -0.34 -13.71 20.04
N ASP A 258 -1.56 -13.16 20.08
CA ASP A 258 -2.14 -12.53 21.26
C ASP A 258 -1.20 -11.50 21.93
N ARG A 259 -0.45 -10.77 21.09
CA ARG A 259 0.60 -9.85 21.54
C ARG A 259 0.23 -8.40 21.33
N SER A 260 0.36 -7.59 22.38
CA SER A 260 0.15 -6.14 22.31
C SER A 260 1.39 -5.38 21.85
N ASP A 261 1.15 -4.23 21.21
CA ASP A 261 2.17 -3.22 20.91
C ASP A 261 2.87 -2.71 22.19
N GLN A 262 2.21 -2.73 23.34
CA GLN A 262 2.81 -2.33 24.62
C GLN A 262 3.85 -3.34 25.12
N GLN A 263 3.68 -4.63 24.85
CA GLN A 263 4.71 -5.63 25.15
C GLN A 263 5.97 -5.40 24.31
N ASN A 264 5.81 -5.00 23.05
CA ASN A 264 6.93 -4.59 22.20
C ASN A 264 7.61 -3.33 22.75
N ARG A 265 6.82 -2.29 23.03
CA ARG A 265 7.29 -1.02 23.60
C ARG A 265 8.02 -1.20 24.93
N SER A 266 7.64 -2.18 25.75
CA SER A 266 8.28 -2.45 27.04
C SER A 266 9.73 -2.96 26.93
N VAL A 267 10.10 -3.53 25.77
CA VAL A 267 11.46 -4.03 25.50
C VAL A 267 12.37 -2.89 25.07
N VAL A 268 11.92 -2.10 24.09
CA VAL A 268 12.70 -1.00 23.53
C VAL A 268 12.59 0.23 24.45
N CYS A 269 11.39 0.77 24.61
CA CYS A 269 11.12 2.01 25.37
C CYS A 269 10.71 1.81 26.84
N GLY A 270 10.91 0.62 27.43
CA GLY A 270 10.53 0.34 28.81
C GLY A 270 11.31 1.18 29.83
N ARG A 271 10.65 1.71 30.86
CA ARG A 271 11.27 2.58 31.88
C ARG A 271 11.75 1.86 33.15
N SER A 272 11.43 0.57 33.31
CA SER A 272 11.42 -0.10 34.61
C SER A 272 12.59 -1.06 34.85
N ARG A 273 13.74 -0.86 34.20
CA ARG A 273 14.93 -1.73 34.37
C ARG A 273 16.22 -0.91 34.33
N ALA A 274 17.32 -1.49 34.82
CA ALA A 274 18.67 -0.91 34.71
C ALA A 274 19.07 -0.59 33.26
N THR A 275 18.49 -1.30 32.29
CA THR A 275 18.68 -1.15 30.83
C THR A 275 17.47 -0.51 30.14
N GLY A 276 16.61 0.18 30.91
CA GLY A 276 15.43 0.87 30.39
C GLY A 276 15.78 2.19 29.69
N PHE A 277 14.83 2.75 28.95
CA PHE A 277 14.99 4.04 28.27
C PHE A 277 15.38 5.15 29.26
N VAL A 278 16.52 5.78 29.00
CA VAL A 278 17.01 6.95 29.74
C VAL A 278 16.95 8.16 28.83
N ALA A 279 15.98 9.06 29.10
CA ALA A 279 15.88 10.30 28.35
C ALA A 279 17.18 11.11 28.40
N HIS A 280 17.55 11.74 27.28
CA HIS A 280 18.71 12.62 27.24
C HIS A 280 18.35 13.98 27.87
N ASP A 281 19.21 14.50 28.74
CA ASP A 281 19.02 15.80 29.41
C ASP A 281 18.92 17.00 28.44
N LYS A 282 19.52 16.90 27.25
CA LYS A 282 19.50 17.90 26.18
C LYS A 282 18.34 17.74 25.19
N THR A 283 17.45 16.77 25.43
CA THR A 283 16.27 16.61 24.58
C THR A 283 15.39 17.85 24.65
N ALA A 284 15.10 18.44 23.49
CA ALA A 284 14.24 19.60 23.33
C ALA A 284 12.80 19.31 23.77
N GLN A 285 12.10 20.35 24.23
CA GLN A 285 10.71 20.27 24.70
C GLN A 285 9.93 21.47 24.15
N PHE A 286 8.69 21.25 23.71
CA PHE A 286 7.90 22.24 22.96
C PHE A 286 6.52 22.46 23.59
N ASP A 287 6.49 23.16 24.72
CA ASP A 287 5.23 23.48 25.40
C ASP A 287 4.24 24.26 24.52
N TYR A 288 4.74 25.00 23.52
CA TYR A 288 3.90 25.75 22.59
C TYR A 288 3.13 24.86 21.59
N LEU A 289 3.52 23.61 21.40
CA LEU A 289 2.82 22.64 20.55
C LEU A 289 1.65 21.95 21.28
N LEU A 290 1.58 22.08 22.61
CA LEU A 290 0.54 21.45 23.42
C LEU A 290 -0.85 22.07 23.16
N THR A 291 -1.86 21.21 23.10
CA THR A 291 -3.27 21.62 23.02
C THR A 291 -4.07 21.00 24.17
N PRO A 292 -4.69 21.80 25.07
CA PRO A 292 -4.67 23.27 25.12
C PRO A 292 -3.30 23.82 25.56
N LYS A 293 -2.95 25.02 25.08
CA LYS A 293 -1.69 25.68 25.42
C LYS A 293 -1.58 25.86 26.94
N PRO A 294 -0.43 25.57 27.57
CA PRO A 294 -0.29 25.73 29.02
C PRO A 294 -0.46 27.20 29.40
N THR A 295 -1.24 27.45 30.45
CA THR A 295 -1.37 28.78 31.07
C THR A 295 -0.35 29.03 32.18
N ASN A 296 0.48 28.03 32.50
CA ASN A 296 1.44 28.04 33.61
C ASN A 296 2.88 27.80 33.13
N PRO A 297 3.90 28.30 33.86
CA PRO A 297 5.31 28.26 33.46
C PRO A 297 6.01 26.90 33.65
N THR A 298 5.30 25.86 34.07
CA THR A 298 5.88 24.52 34.20
C THR A 298 5.86 23.82 32.86
N PRO A 299 7.00 23.31 32.35
CA PRO A 299 7.01 22.51 31.14
C PRO A 299 6.08 21.33 31.26
N LYS A 300 5.07 21.29 30.38
CA LYS A 300 4.08 20.23 30.33
C LYS A 300 4.46 19.17 29.30
N ASP A 301 5.24 19.54 28.29
CA ASP A 301 5.84 18.59 27.37
C ASP A 301 6.88 17.75 28.13
N LYS A 302 7.05 16.50 27.72
CA LYS A 302 7.90 15.53 28.42
C LYS A 302 8.84 14.90 27.41
N ARG A 303 10.03 14.54 27.87
CA ARG A 303 10.91 13.68 27.08
C ARG A 303 10.26 12.30 26.93
N SER A 304 10.20 11.84 25.70
CA SER A 304 9.59 10.58 25.30
C SER A 304 10.61 9.69 24.59
N CYS A 305 10.26 8.41 24.49
CA CYS A 305 11.00 7.43 23.72
C CYS A 305 10.25 7.18 22.41
N ASP A 306 10.87 7.54 21.30
CA ASP A 306 10.49 7.12 19.97
C ASP A 306 11.26 5.84 19.60
N GLU A 307 10.62 4.97 18.82
CA GLU A 307 11.19 3.67 18.45
C GLU A 307 10.92 3.34 16.98
N TYR A 308 11.95 2.80 16.31
CA TYR A 308 11.84 2.31 14.95
C TYR A 308 12.48 0.91 14.80
N ALA A 309 11.87 -0.06 14.11
CA ALA A 309 10.51 -0.02 13.61
C ALA A 309 9.49 0.12 14.77
N PHE A 310 8.36 0.76 14.49
CA PHE A 310 7.35 1.09 15.50
C PHE A 310 6.88 -0.15 16.27
N ASN A 311 6.55 -0.01 17.55
CA ASN A 311 6.05 -1.10 18.39
C ASN A 311 4.84 -1.84 17.82
N ALA A 312 4.01 -1.16 17.03
CA ALA A 312 2.87 -1.73 16.30
C ALA A 312 3.27 -2.36 14.96
N THR A 313 4.44 -3.01 14.90
CA THR A 313 4.92 -3.75 13.74
C THR A 313 5.56 -5.08 14.11
N TYR A 314 5.65 -5.98 13.13
CA TYR A 314 6.40 -7.22 13.29
C TYR A 314 7.92 -7.03 13.25
N GLN A 315 8.40 -5.93 12.67
CA GLN A 315 9.82 -5.57 12.63
C GLN A 315 10.29 -4.85 13.90
N SER A 316 9.38 -4.51 14.82
CA SER A 316 9.73 -3.91 16.12
C SER A 316 10.83 -4.72 16.81
N GLY A 317 11.80 -4.00 17.40
CA GLY A 317 12.86 -4.63 18.19
C GLY A 317 12.34 -5.42 19.40
N GLY A 318 11.14 -5.10 19.89
CA GLY A 318 10.47 -5.87 20.94
C GLY A 318 9.64 -7.06 20.45
N MET A 319 9.51 -7.30 19.15
CA MET A 319 8.65 -8.37 18.62
C MET A 319 9.44 -9.69 18.50
N PRO A 320 9.02 -10.81 19.10
CA PRO A 320 9.81 -12.05 19.09
C PRO A 320 9.68 -12.86 17.80
N LYS A 321 8.58 -12.68 17.05
CA LYS A 321 8.26 -13.50 15.87
C LYS A 321 7.93 -12.62 14.66
N THR A 322 8.26 -13.10 13.47
CA THR A 322 7.78 -12.53 12.19
C THR A 322 6.32 -12.90 11.95
N PRO A 323 5.63 -12.32 10.94
CA PRO A 323 4.25 -12.68 10.61
C PRO A 323 4.05 -14.17 10.39
N ASN A 324 5.04 -14.84 9.79
CA ASN A 324 5.00 -16.27 9.49
C ASN A 324 5.33 -17.15 10.72
N GLY A 325 5.76 -16.56 11.84
CA GLY A 325 6.01 -17.27 13.09
C GLY A 325 7.46 -17.66 13.33
N ASN A 326 8.35 -17.32 12.40
CA ASN A 326 9.80 -17.49 12.56
C ASN A 326 10.35 -16.50 13.59
N PRO A 327 11.53 -16.75 14.19
CA PRO A 327 12.22 -15.75 15.01
C PRO A 327 12.39 -14.42 14.26
N ASN A 328 12.11 -13.30 14.94
CA ASN A 328 12.32 -11.98 14.36
C ASN A 328 13.82 -11.61 14.35
N PRO A 329 14.43 -11.32 13.18
CA PRO A 329 15.85 -10.93 13.10
C PRO A 329 16.13 -9.59 13.79
N PHE A 330 15.12 -8.74 13.99
CA PHE A 330 15.25 -7.45 14.65
C PHE A 330 15.09 -7.51 16.19
N LEU A 331 14.83 -8.69 16.76
CA LEU A 331 14.63 -8.84 18.20
C LEU A 331 15.88 -8.41 18.98
N VAL A 332 15.67 -7.51 19.94
CA VAL A 332 16.64 -7.10 20.97
C VAL A 332 16.17 -7.52 22.36
N SER A 333 17.09 -7.63 23.30
CA SER A 333 16.78 -7.84 24.71
C SER A 333 16.37 -6.53 25.37
N HIS A 334 17.04 -5.43 25.01
CA HIS A 334 16.86 -4.10 25.59
C HIS A 334 17.00 -2.98 24.55
N GLY A 335 16.42 -1.80 24.83
CA GLY A 335 16.50 -0.63 23.96
C GLY A 335 17.92 -0.11 23.71
N GLU A 336 18.86 -0.34 24.63
CA GLU A 336 20.27 0.07 24.47
C GLU A 336 21.01 -0.61 23.30
N GLU A 337 20.47 -1.71 22.77
CA GLU A 337 20.97 -2.38 21.56
C GLU A 337 20.53 -1.67 20.27
N CYS A 338 19.57 -0.75 20.35
CA CYS A 338 19.14 0.07 19.22
C CYS A 338 20.13 1.23 18.99
N VAL A 339 20.13 1.80 17.77
CA VAL A 339 20.72 3.13 17.54
C VAL A 339 20.13 4.12 18.52
N GLN A 340 20.98 4.88 19.21
CA GLN A 340 20.56 5.85 20.22
C GLN A 340 20.71 7.27 19.68
N THR A 341 19.61 8.01 19.63
CA THR A 341 19.60 9.41 19.18
C THR A 341 18.81 10.29 20.13
N TYR A 342 18.96 11.61 19.99
CA TYR A 342 18.10 12.57 20.68
C TYR A 342 17.83 13.81 19.84
N GLU A 343 16.67 14.42 20.08
CA GLU A 343 16.28 15.70 19.50
C GLU A 343 16.91 16.85 20.28
N ALA A 344 17.83 17.58 19.65
CA ALA A 344 18.52 18.72 20.23
C ALA A 344 18.06 20.04 19.60
N GLU A 345 17.95 21.09 20.41
CA GLU A 345 17.80 22.45 19.94
C GLU A 345 19.16 23.16 19.95
N THR A 346 19.46 23.90 18.88
CA THR A 346 20.69 24.71 18.77
C THR A 346 20.49 26.07 19.44
N SER A 347 21.58 26.78 19.74
CA SER A 347 21.52 28.16 20.25
C SER A 347 20.79 29.16 19.34
N ALA A 348 20.63 28.81 18.05
CA ALA A 348 19.89 29.59 17.06
C ALA A 348 18.42 29.12 16.90
N GLY A 349 17.92 28.26 17.79
CA GLY A 349 16.54 27.74 17.76
C GLY A 349 16.26 26.70 16.67
N LYS A 350 17.29 26.17 16.00
CA LYS A 350 17.12 25.09 15.02
C LYS A 350 17.11 23.73 15.70
N LEU A 351 16.21 22.84 15.26
CA LEU A 351 16.12 21.45 15.72
C LEU A 351 17.05 20.54 14.93
N ARG A 352 17.66 19.56 15.62
CA ARG A 352 18.54 18.56 15.04
C ARG A 352 18.34 17.22 15.72
N LEU A 353 18.39 16.14 14.96
CA LEU A 353 18.63 14.81 15.51
C LEU A 353 20.14 14.64 15.70
N ARG A 354 20.56 14.11 16.85
CA ARG A 354 21.96 13.87 17.22
C ARG A 354 22.12 12.44 17.72
N ASP A 355 23.28 11.86 17.49
CA ASP A 355 23.68 10.61 18.14
C ASP A 355 23.87 10.84 19.65
N ASP A 356 23.40 9.88 20.45
CA ASP A 356 23.55 9.93 21.90
C ASP A 356 24.91 9.33 22.31
N GLY A 357 25.92 10.20 22.49
CA GLY A 357 27.27 9.79 22.85
C GLY A 357 27.43 9.14 24.24
N ARG A 358 26.33 8.92 24.98
CA ARG A 358 26.34 8.06 26.17
C ARG A 358 26.41 6.56 25.82
N TYR A 359 26.13 6.21 24.56
CA TYR A 359 26.13 4.86 24.03
C TYR A 359 27.20 4.69 22.94
N PRO A 360 27.62 3.45 22.63
CA PRO A 360 28.53 3.18 21.52
C PRO A 360 27.96 3.66 20.18
N GLU A 361 28.85 4.10 19.28
CA GLU A 361 28.51 4.38 17.90
C GLU A 361 27.86 3.14 17.24
N PRO A 362 26.80 3.31 16.44
CA PRO A 362 26.09 2.19 15.87
C PRO A 362 26.90 1.48 14.79
N ASP A 363 27.03 0.16 14.91
CA ASP A 363 27.42 -0.69 13.81
C ASP A 363 26.19 -0.98 12.93
N TRP A 364 26.12 -0.27 11.80
CA TRP A 364 25.02 -0.38 10.84
C TRP A 364 24.90 -1.77 10.19
N THR A 365 25.87 -2.68 10.37
CA THR A 365 25.78 -4.07 9.90
C THR A 365 25.05 -4.99 10.87
N THR A 366 24.98 -4.62 12.15
CA THR A 366 24.41 -5.45 13.22
C THR A 366 23.23 -4.79 13.96
N VAL A 367 22.99 -3.50 13.74
CA VAL A 367 21.85 -2.78 14.29
C VAL A 367 20.51 -3.43 13.91
N LYS A 368 19.58 -3.42 14.86
CA LYS A 368 18.26 -4.04 14.70
C LYS A 368 17.09 -3.06 14.84
N CYS A 369 17.30 -1.91 15.47
CA CYS A 369 16.29 -0.92 15.76
C CYS A 369 16.90 0.45 16.00
N GLY A 370 16.07 1.48 16.04
CA GLY A 370 16.36 2.82 16.53
C GLY A 370 15.54 3.14 17.76
N GLN A 371 16.17 3.85 18.69
CA GLN A 371 15.58 4.46 19.86
C GLN A 371 15.99 5.93 19.89
N SER A 372 15.03 6.81 20.15
CA SER A 372 15.31 8.24 20.21
C SER A 372 14.66 8.91 21.41
N SER A 373 15.41 9.80 22.08
CA SER A 373 14.85 10.72 23.05
C SER A 373 14.38 12.00 22.36
N MET A 374 13.07 12.21 22.30
CA MET A 374 12.48 13.40 21.66
C MET A 374 11.29 13.95 22.45
N SER A 375 10.81 15.14 22.08
CA SER A 375 9.58 15.72 22.63
C SER A 375 8.40 14.74 22.53
N LEU A 376 7.56 14.65 23.58
CA LEU A 376 6.37 13.81 23.58
C LEU A 376 5.37 14.29 22.53
N GLU A 377 5.28 15.60 22.33
CA GLU A 377 4.41 16.19 21.32
C GLU A 377 4.88 15.87 19.90
N VAL A 378 6.19 15.91 19.64
CA VAL A 378 6.75 15.52 18.33
C VAL A 378 6.50 14.04 18.06
N ASN A 379 6.86 13.17 19.01
CA ASN A 379 6.71 11.73 18.89
C ASN A 379 5.23 11.31 18.74
N SER A 380 4.39 11.69 19.71
CA SER A 380 2.98 11.31 19.70
C SER A 380 2.22 11.97 18.55
N GLY A 381 2.58 13.21 18.21
CA GLY A 381 2.01 13.94 17.09
C GLY A 381 2.28 13.25 15.75
N ALA A 382 3.52 12.78 15.53
CA ALA A 382 3.92 12.07 14.32
C ALA A 382 3.10 10.80 14.04
N MET A 383 2.52 10.17 15.06
CA MET A 383 1.72 8.95 14.95
C MET A 383 0.23 9.15 15.28
N ARG A 384 -0.20 10.38 15.63
CA ARG A 384 -1.55 10.66 16.15
C ARG A 384 -2.67 10.22 15.21
N LEU A 385 -2.48 10.38 13.90
CA LEU A 385 -3.48 10.03 12.89
C LEU A 385 -3.31 8.60 12.33
N PHE A 386 -2.35 7.82 12.85
CA PHE A 386 -2.05 6.49 12.33
C PHE A 386 -3.23 5.52 12.45
N SER A 387 -4.01 5.61 13.55
CA SER A 387 -5.22 4.81 13.72
C SER A 387 -6.30 5.09 12.67
N GLY A 388 -6.36 6.34 12.17
CA GLY A 388 -7.21 6.73 11.06
C GLY A 388 -6.67 6.19 9.74
N PHE A 389 -5.36 6.26 9.52
CA PHE A 389 -4.69 5.69 8.35
C PHE A 389 -4.90 4.18 8.23
N SER A 390 -4.68 3.43 9.33
CA SER A 390 -4.85 1.98 9.33
C SER A 390 -6.29 1.56 9.10
N ALA A 391 -7.27 2.31 9.64
CA ALA A 391 -8.68 2.11 9.36
C ALA A 391 -9.05 2.46 7.90
N ALA A 392 -8.59 3.60 7.38
CA ALA A 392 -8.88 4.07 6.02
C ALA A 392 -8.35 3.11 4.94
N ASN A 393 -7.22 2.45 5.22
CA ASN A 393 -6.63 1.43 4.35
C ASN A 393 -7.05 0.00 4.70
N ARG A 394 -7.91 -0.18 5.72
CA ARG A 394 -8.33 -1.48 6.23
C ARG A 394 -7.14 -2.43 6.46
N LEU A 395 -6.12 -1.95 7.18
CA LEU A 395 -4.96 -2.74 7.57
C LEU A 395 -5.36 -3.80 8.61
N LEU A 396 -5.04 -5.04 8.31
CA LEU A 396 -5.18 -6.21 9.18
C LEU A 396 -3.80 -6.69 9.65
N ASP A 397 -3.80 -7.62 10.62
CA ASP A 397 -2.60 -8.32 11.05
C ASP A 397 -1.75 -8.77 9.85
N ALA A 398 -0.45 -8.45 9.93
CA ALA A 398 0.55 -8.72 8.91
C ALA A 398 0.43 -7.95 7.58
N ASP A 399 -0.50 -7.02 7.42
CA ASP A 399 -0.53 -6.18 6.21
C ASP A 399 0.69 -5.26 6.12
N GLY A 400 1.24 -5.13 4.92
CA GLY A 400 2.36 -4.24 4.64
C GLY A 400 1.95 -2.77 4.59
N TYR A 401 2.82 -1.89 5.07
CA TYR A 401 2.78 -0.43 4.86
C TYR A 401 4.22 0.12 4.95
N TYR A 402 4.48 1.31 4.40
CA TYR A 402 5.80 1.93 4.48
C TYR A 402 5.71 3.35 5.03
N VAL A 403 6.84 3.96 5.40
CA VAL A 403 6.90 5.32 5.93
C VAL A 403 7.40 6.27 4.86
N SER A 404 6.71 7.38 4.68
CA SER A 404 7.07 8.45 3.77
C SER A 404 7.25 9.76 4.52
N THR A 405 8.40 10.39 4.35
CA THR A 405 8.72 11.69 4.98
C THR A 405 9.03 12.77 3.96
N GLY A 406 9.26 12.41 2.70
CA GLY A 406 9.69 13.33 1.65
C GLY A 406 11.14 13.85 1.79
N LEU A 407 11.87 13.49 2.85
CA LEU A 407 13.21 14.05 3.11
C LEU A 407 14.26 13.62 2.09
N THR A 408 14.22 12.38 1.61
CA THR A 408 15.12 11.91 0.54
C THR A 408 14.88 12.69 -0.77
N ALA A 409 13.61 12.92 -1.12
CA ALA A 409 13.25 13.72 -2.28
C ALA A 409 13.64 15.21 -2.13
N ALA A 410 13.71 15.70 -0.89
CA ALA A 410 14.20 17.04 -0.56
C ALA A 410 15.75 17.16 -0.59
N GLY A 411 16.47 16.08 -0.94
CA GLY A 411 17.93 16.10 -1.12
C GLY A 411 18.73 15.68 0.11
N CYS A 412 18.10 15.19 1.18
CA CYS A 412 18.83 14.64 2.33
C CYS A 412 19.45 13.28 1.97
N ASN A 413 20.78 13.16 2.09
CA ASN A 413 21.50 11.90 1.86
C ASN A 413 21.73 11.15 3.19
N PHE A 414 20.84 10.20 3.48
CA PHE A 414 20.92 9.37 4.68
C PHE A 414 21.92 8.21 4.59
N LEU A 415 22.52 7.96 3.43
CA LEU A 415 23.58 6.96 3.25
C LEU A 415 24.99 7.53 3.49
N ALA A 416 25.11 8.85 3.66
CA ALA A 416 26.38 9.48 3.99
C ALA A 416 26.93 9.00 5.34
N ALA A 417 28.26 9.02 5.47
CA ALA A 417 28.95 8.74 6.74
C ALA A 417 28.51 9.71 7.85
N THR A 418 28.33 10.99 7.49
CA THR A 418 27.70 12.00 8.34
C THR A 418 26.42 12.48 7.66
N VAL A 419 25.28 12.28 8.30
CA VAL A 419 23.99 12.74 7.79
C VAL A 419 23.74 14.16 8.29
N ILE A 420 23.67 15.11 7.36
CA ILE A 420 23.19 16.47 7.63
C ILE A 420 21.91 16.66 6.82
N CYS A 421 20.78 16.71 7.51
CA CYS A 421 19.49 17.00 6.92
C CYS A 421 18.89 18.19 7.67
N ASP A 422 18.97 19.38 7.08
CA ASP A 422 18.29 20.55 7.60
C ASP A 422 16.80 20.43 7.20
N ALA A 423 15.99 19.79 8.05
CA ALA A 423 14.54 19.87 7.93
C ALA A 423 14.10 21.25 8.44
N TRP A 424 13.76 22.17 7.54
CA TRP A 424 13.34 23.52 7.93
C TRP A 424 11.90 23.48 8.46
N ALA A 425 11.70 23.88 9.71
CA ALA A 425 10.40 23.95 10.38
C ALA A 425 9.42 24.99 9.79
N ASN A 426 9.62 25.49 8.56
CA ASN A 426 8.82 26.56 7.95
C ASN A 426 8.54 26.34 6.45
N GLY A 427 8.16 25.12 6.06
CA GLY A 427 7.63 24.83 4.74
C GLY A 427 8.69 24.56 3.67
N PHE A 428 8.36 23.65 2.77
CA PHE A 428 9.10 23.46 1.52
C PHE A 428 9.13 24.79 0.75
N PRO A 429 10.28 25.23 0.20
CA PRO A 429 10.22 26.29 -0.79
C PRO A 429 9.51 25.72 -2.02
N VAL A 430 8.43 26.40 -2.43
CA VAL A 430 7.90 26.30 -3.79
C VAL A 430 9.09 26.58 -4.74
N PRO A 431 9.32 25.77 -5.79
CA PRO A 431 10.35 26.09 -6.76
C PRO A 431 9.97 27.38 -7.47
N SER A 432 10.62 28.49 -7.11
CA SER A 432 10.56 29.72 -7.89
C SER A 432 11.82 29.79 -8.77
N PRO A 433 11.68 30.07 -10.09
CA PRO A 433 12.77 30.01 -11.03
C PRO A 433 13.63 31.26 -10.92
N SER A 434 14.65 31.23 -10.06
CA SER A 434 15.72 32.24 -10.08
C SER A 434 16.95 31.70 -9.38
N ALA A 435 17.75 30.94 -10.14
CA ALA A 435 19.14 30.69 -9.79
C ALA A 435 19.90 32.02 -9.79
N VAL A 436 20.25 32.54 -8.62
CA VAL A 436 21.31 33.54 -8.51
C VAL A 436 22.62 32.79 -8.34
N LYS A 437 23.42 32.77 -9.41
CA LYS A 437 24.82 32.33 -9.39
C LYS A 437 25.58 33.17 -8.35
N LEU A 438 26.04 32.56 -7.27
CA LEU A 438 27.11 33.13 -6.46
C LEU A 438 28.43 32.93 -7.21
N SER A 439 29.08 34.05 -7.53
CA SER A 439 30.35 34.11 -8.25
C SER A 439 31.50 33.57 -7.37
N PRO A 440 32.58 33.02 -7.97
CA PRO A 440 33.72 32.51 -7.21
C PRO A 440 34.51 33.64 -6.53
N PRO A 441 35.23 33.34 -5.43
CA PRO A 441 35.90 34.34 -4.62
C PRO A 441 37.06 34.99 -5.40
N ARG A 442 37.15 36.31 -5.35
CA ARG A 442 38.37 37.03 -5.72
C ARG A 442 39.34 36.99 -4.53
N ARG A 443 40.62 36.87 -4.88
CA ARG A 443 41.80 36.60 -4.06
C ARG A 443 41.93 37.44 -2.80
#